data_AF-A0A9X2XY42-F1
#
_entry.id   AF-A0A9X2XY42-F1
#
_cell.length_a   1.000
_cell.length_b   1.000
_cell.length_c   1.000
_cell.angle_alpha   90.00
_cell.angle_beta   90.00
_cell.angle_gamma   90.00
#
_symmetry.space_group_name_H-M   'P 1'
#
loop_
_entity.id
_entity.type
_entity.pdbx_description
1 polymer ?
#
loop_
_entity_poly.entity_id
_entity_poly.type
_entity_poly.pdbx_seq_one_letter_code
_entity_poly.pdbx_strand_id
1 'polypeptide(L)'
;MKTGDIVQLKSGGPRMTVQRVIGSDKSNFGLKAADEFLKMKGFEDGDVICQWFEGNRLNDGTFKVNTLNVVETSSNFGFSMG
;
A
#
# COMPACT_ATOMS: atom_id res chain seq x y z
N MET A 1 3.19 3.85 7.62
CA MET A 1 2.87 2.79 6.67
C MET A 1 3.74 2.99 5.45
N LYS A 2 4.42 1.95 4.98
CA LYS A 2 5.33 1.97 3.83
C LYS A 2 5.16 0.70 3.00
N THR A 3 5.69 0.72 1.79
CA THR A 3 5.73 -0.47 0.93
C THR A 3 6.35 -1.66 1.68
N GLY A 4 5.70 -2.82 1.54
CA GLY A 4 6.03 -4.07 2.18
C GLY A 4 5.37 -4.31 3.54
N ASP A 5 4.77 -3.29 4.18
CA ASP A 5 4.04 -3.51 5.43
C ASP A 5 2.81 -4.41 5.18
N ILE A 6 2.48 -5.27 6.15
CA ILE A 6 1.24 -6.04 6.17
C ILE A 6 0.19 -5.27 6.98
N VAL A 7 -0.96 -5.05 6.37
CA VAL A 7 -2.05 -4.22 6.89
C VAL A 7 -3.39 -4.95 6.81
N GLN A 8 -4.37 -4.50 7.58
CA GLN A 8 -5.73 -5.03 7.56
C GLN A 8 -6.72 -3.88 7.81
N LEU A 9 -7.91 -3.94 7.22
CA LEU A 9 -8.96 -2.98 7.55
C LEU A 9 -9.31 -3.07 9.03
N LYS A 10 -9.62 -1.93 9.64
CA LYS A 10 -10.06 -1.85 11.04
C LYS A 10 -11.32 -2.67 11.31
N SER A 11 -12.16 -2.88 10.29
CA SER A 11 -13.34 -3.74 10.35
C SER A 11 -13.04 -5.24 10.23
N GLY A 12 -11.80 -5.64 9.94
CA GLY A 12 -11.40 -7.04 9.70
C GLY A 12 -11.11 -7.33 8.22
N GLY A 13 -11.18 -8.60 7.81
CA GLY A 13 -10.93 -9.02 6.42
C GLY A 13 -9.53 -9.59 6.18
N PRO A 14 -9.07 -9.71 4.91
CA PRO A 14 -7.77 -10.31 4.61
C PRO A 14 -6.61 -9.43 5.09
N ARG A 15 -5.49 -10.07 5.40
CA ARG A 15 -4.20 -9.37 5.53
C ARG A 15 -3.71 -9.01 4.14
N MET A 16 -3.28 -7.77 3.96
CA MET A 16 -2.87 -7.22 2.68
C MET A 16 -1.46 -6.66 2.79
N THR A 17 -0.68 -6.76 1.71
CA THR A 17 0.65 -6.15 1.63
C THR A 17 0.55 -4.80 0.95
N VAL A 18 1.13 -3.76 1.56
CA VAL A 18 1.24 -2.44 0.94
C VAL A 18 2.21 -2.53 -0.23
N GLN A 19 1.70 -2.35 -1.45
CA GLN A 19 2.51 -2.37 -2.66
C GLN A 19 3.03 -0.97 -2.98
N ARG A 20 2.19 0.06 -2.82
CA ARG A 20 2.54 1.46 -3.11
C ARG A 20 1.85 2.40 -2.13
N VAL A 21 2.50 3.53 -1.90
CA VAL A 21 1.93 4.67 -1.18
C VAL A 21 1.71 5.80 -2.19
N ILE A 22 0.50 6.38 -2.22
CA ILE A 22 0.17 7.50 -3.12
C ILE A 22 1.07 8.69 -2.77
N GLY A 23 1.68 9.29 -3.79
CA GLY A 23 2.57 10.43 -3.64
C GLY A 23 4.00 10.09 -3.21
N SER A 24 4.37 8.79 -3.08
CA SER A 24 5.71 8.40 -2.64
C SER A 24 6.80 8.58 -3.68
N ASP A 25 6.47 8.48 -4.98
CA ASP A 25 7.44 8.65 -6.07
C ASP A 25 7.02 9.78 -7.00
N LYS A 26 7.68 10.93 -6.82
CA LYS A 26 7.46 12.14 -7.61
C LYS A 26 8.41 12.25 -8.80
N SER A 27 9.13 11.19 -9.16
CA SER A 27 10.05 11.21 -10.32
C SER A 27 9.46 10.49 -11.53
N ASN A 28 8.59 9.50 -11.32
CA ASN A 28 7.96 8.74 -12.38
C ASN A 28 6.67 9.41 -12.89
N PHE A 29 6.68 9.85 -14.16
CA PHE A 29 5.54 10.55 -14.78
C PHE A 29 4.26 9.70 -14.85
N GLY A 30 4.40 8.39 -15.14
CA GLY A 30 3.26 7.48 -15.19
C GLY A 30 2.63 7.27 -13.81
N LEU A 31 3.46 7.15 -12.77
CA LEU A 31 2.98 7.06 -11.39
C LEU A 31 2.30 8.35 -10.93
N LYS A 32 2.83 9.53 -11.30
CA LYS A 32 2.17 10.81 -11.02
C LYS A 32 0.77 10.90 -11.61
N ALA A 33 0.61 10.56 -12.89
CA ALA A 33 -0.70 10.61 -13.54
C ALA A 33 -1.70 9.66 -12.84
N ALA A 34 -1.24 8.47 -12.43
CA ALA A 34 -2.06 7.53 -11.67
C ALA A 34 -2.42 8.07 -10.27
N ASP A 35 -1.48 8.68 -9.55
CA ASP A 35 -1.71 9.31 -8.25
C ASP A 35 -2.74 10.44 -8.36
N GLU A 36 -2.62 11.32 -9.36
CA GLU A 36 -3.57 12.42 -9.58
C GLU A 36 -4.99 11.89 -9.89
N PHE A 37 -5.11 10.80 -10.66
CA PHE A 37 -6.40 10.17 -10.90
C PHE A 37 -7.02 9.58 -9.62
N LEU A 38 -6.21 8.97 -8.76
CA LEU A 38 -6.68 8.47 -7.46
C LEU A 38 -7.10 9.64 -6.55
N LYS A 39 -6.39 10.77 -6.59
CA LYS A 39 -6.80 11.98 -5.88
C LYS A 39 -8.14 12.54 -6.34
N MET A 40 -8.41 12.52 -7.65
CA MET A 40 -9.73 12.87 -8.18
C MET A 40 -10.84 11.94 -7.68
N LYS A 41 -10.52 10.70 -7.31
CA LYS A 41 -11.45 9.75 -6.65
C LYS A 41 -11.57 9.94 -5.14
N GLY A 42 -10.90 10.94 -4.58
CA GLY A 42 -10.96 11.29 -3.16
C GLY A 42 -9.92 10.59 -2.29
N PHE A 43 -8.86 10.01 -2.87
CA PHE A 43 -7.70 9.55 -2.12
C PHE A 43 -6.68 10.68 -1.92
N GLU A 44 -5.77 10.53 -0.98
CA GLU A 44 -4.78 11.56 -0.63
C GLU A 44 -3.37 11.00 -0.61
N ASP A 45 -2.37 11.89 -0.60
CA ASP A 45 -0.97 11.50 -0.38
C ASP A 45 -0.86 10.73 0.95
N GLY A 46 -0.25 9.55 0.92
CA GLY A 46 -0.17 8.66 2.09
C GLY A 46 -1.21 7.54 2.13
N ASP A 47 -2.29 7.62 1.36
CA ASP A 47 -3.17 6.48 1.12
C ASP A 47 -2.43 5.38 0.34
N VAL A 48 -2.90 4.15 0.44
CA VAL A 48 -2.11 2.98 0.03
C VAL A 48 -2.82 2.09 -0.96
N ILE A 49 -2.04 1.54 -1.88
CA ILE A 49 -2.45 0.46 -2.77
C ILE A 49 -1.91 -0.83 -2.18
N CYS A 50 -2.82 -1.75 -1.89
CA CYS A 50 -2.51 -3.01 -1.25
C CYS A 50 -2.84 -4.18 -2.18
N GLN A 51 -2.16 -5.30 -1.98
CA GLN A 51 -2.45 -6.55 -2.64
C GLN A 51 -2.62 -7.67 -1.61
N TRP A 52 -3.50 -8.63 -1.91
CA TRP A 52 -3.68 -9.81 -1.06
C TRP A 52 -4.06 -11.03 -1.90
N PHE A 53 -3.87 -12.20 -1.32
CA PHE A 53 -4.29 -13.46 -1.92
C PHE A 53 -5.64 -13.90 -1.34
N GLU A 54 -6.55 -14.30 -2.23
CA GLU A 54 -7.75 -15.05 -1.89
C GLU A 54 -7.69 -16.38 -2.62
N GLY A 55 -7.27 -17.43 -1.91
CA GLY A 55 -6.84 -18.68 -2.53
C GLY A 55 -5.67 -18.45 -3.49
N ASN A 56 -5.86 -18.79 -4.77
CA ASN A 56 -4.85 -18.63 -5.82
C ASN A 56 -5.01 -17.32 -6.63
N ARG A 57 -5.89 -16.42 -6.20
CA ARG A 57 -6.12 -15.14 -6.88
C ARG A 57 -5.41 -14.02 -6.15
N LEU A 58 -4.57 -13.29 -6.88
CA LEU A 58 -4.03 -12.01 -6.44
C LEU A 58 -5.09 -10.94 -6.68
N ASN A 59 -5.47 -10.23 -5.62
CA ASN A 59 -6.36 -9.08 -5.67
C ASN A 59 -5.59 -7.82 -5.29
N ASP A 60 -6.08 -6.67 -5.73
CA ASP A 60 -5.57 -5.36 -5.37
C ASP A 60 -6.70 -4.39 -4.99
N GLY A 61 -6.35 -3.36 -4.23
CA GLY A 61 -7.29 -2.34 -3.79
C GLY A 61 -6.60 -1.09 -3.26
N THR A 62 -7.25 0.06 -3.42
CA THR A 62 -6.79 1.33 -2.85
C THR A 62 -7.58 1.63 -1.59
N PHE A 63 -6.87 1.92 -0.50
CA PHE A 63 -7.45 2.11 0.82
C PHE A 63 -6.94 3.38 1.47
N LYS A 64 -7.84 4.03 2.22
CA LYS A 64 -7.47 5.16 3.04
C LYS A 64 -6.62 4.70 4.21
N VAL A 65 -5.49 5.35 4.45
CA VAL A 65 -4.54 4.92 5.50
C VAL A 65 -5.20 4.89 6.89
N ASN A 66 -6.14 5.80 7.15
CA ASN A 66 -6.87 5.88 8.40
C ASN A 66 -7.90 4.76 8.62
N THR A 67 -8.21 3.97 7.59
CA THR A 67 -9.11 2.79 7.68
C THR A 67 -8.37 1.50 7.99
N LEU A 68 -7.04 1.53 8.01
CA LEU A 68 -6.18 0.36 8.14
C LEU A 68 -5.45 0.34 9.50
N ASN A 69 -5.10 -0.87 9.93
CA ASN A 69 -4.13 -1.12 10.99
C ASN A 69 -2.90 -1.82 10.39
N VAL A 70 -1.70 -1.44 10.84
CA VAL A 70 -0.48 -2.19 10.53
C VAL A 70 -0.44 -3.43 11.42
N VAL A 71 -0.34 -4.59 10.79
CA VAL A 71 -0.28 -5.89 11.46
C VAL A 71 1.18 -6.34 11.58
N GLU A 72 1.97 -6.17 10.52
CA GLU A 72 3.40 -6.46 10.51
C GLU A 72 4.14 -5.38 9.71
N THR A 73 5.25 -4.87 10.25
CA THR A 73 6.06 -3.86 9.59
C THR A 73 7.11 -4.54 8.70
N SER A 74 7.35 -4.04 7.49
CA SER A 74 8.49 -4.51 6.70
C SER A 74 9.77 -4.14 7.45
N SER A 75 10.43 -5.14 8.03
CA SER A 75 11.70 -4.94 8.72
C SER A 75 12.72 -4.50 7.66
N ASN A 76 13.55 -3.51 7.98
CA ASN A 76 14.79 -3.30 7.22
C ASN A 76 15.60 -4.59 7.36
N PHE A 77 15.50 -5.51 6.40
CA PHE A 77 16.56 -6.48 6.19
C PHE A 77 17.78 -5.67 5.77
N GLY A 78 18.55 -5.24 6.78
CA GLY A 78 19.91 -4.78 6.59
C GLY A 78 20.64 -5.92 5.89
N PHE A 79 21.03 -5.69 4.65
CA PHE A 79 22.03 -6.48 3.97
C PHE A 79 23.32 -6.40 4.79
N SER A 80 23.49 -7.29 5.77
CA SER A 80 24.81 -7.66 6.27
C SER A 80 25.44 -8.53 5.19
N MET A 81 26.08 -7.90 4.20
CA MET A 81 27.09 -8.58 3.39
C MET A 81 28.24 -8.92 4.34
N GLY A 82 28.32 -10.19 4.73
CA GLY A 82 29.52 -10.77 5.33
C GLY A 82 30.58 -11.07 4.28
#